data_AF-A0A1B0D545-F1
#
_entry.id   AF-A0A1B0D545-F1
#
_cell.length_a   1.000
_cell.length_b   1.000
_cell.length_c   1.000
_cell.angle_alpha   90.00
_cell.angle_beta   90.00
_cell.angle_gamma   90.00
#
_symmetry.space_group_name_H-M   'P 1'
#
loop_
_entity.id
_entity.type
_entity.pdbx_description
1 polymer ?
#
loop_
_entity_poly.entity_id
_entity_poly.type
_entity_poly.pdbx_seq_one_letter_code
_entity_poly.pdbx_strand_id
1 'polypeptide(L)'
;MCPAIHSPVCCTYPDGSTESYSNSCVASVDNCQRGTNCDTVEPGNCPATEPQCGEICTYEYKPVCCTYPDGSTVTYSNSCEASVDSCKRGTSCTTLEDGECPTAGTECNDACPFNYEPVCCTYPDGSTVTYGNSCEASVDSCKRGTSCTIVEEGECSTTEPQCNDVCPFNYEPVCCTYADGSTKTYGNDCTASVDNCQRGTSCETMVPGECTTEAEPEDPAMCPQIACTEQYDPICCYYADGTTRTFGNSCEASVTNCQEKKTCESTTEGECGDTVDARKADYITLPNIYPEMK
;
A
#
# COMPACT_ATOMS: atom_id res chain seq x y z
N MET A 1 -41.56 -36.83 -30.65
CA MET A 1 -40.59 -37.87 -31.08
C MET A 1 -39.80 -37.31 -32.24
N CYS A 2 -38.47 -37.30 -32.16
CA CYS A 2 -37.61 -36.83 -33.26
C CYS A 2 -37.25 -37.97 -34.23
N PRO A 3 -37.08 -37.67 -35.53
CA PRO A 3 -36.60 -38.66 -36.49
C PRO A 3 -35.15 -39.04 -36.20
N ALA A 4 -34.81 -40.32 -36.42
CA ALA A 4 -33.45 -40.84 -36.28
C ALA A 4 -32.57 -40.47 -37.49
N ILE A 5 -32.52 -39.19 -37.83
CA ILE A 5 -31.70 -38.64 -38.92
C ILE A 5 -30.48 -37.96 -38.29
N HIS A 6 -29.29 -38.28 -38.79
CA HIS A 6 -28.05 -37.67 -38.33
C HIS A 6 -27.68 -36.50 -39.26
N SER A 7 -28.13 -35.30 -38.90
CA SER A 7 -27.90 -34.04 -39.62
C SER A 7 -27.53 -32.98 -38.60
N PRO A 8 -26.27 -32.97 -38.10
CA PRO A 8 -25.92 -32.26 -36.89
C PRO A 8 -26.10 -30.75 -37.02
N VAL A 9 -26.40 -30.11 -35.89
CA VAL A 9 -26.49 -28.66 -35.78
C VAL A 9 -25.72 -28.17 -34.55
N CYS A 10 -25.09 -27.01 -34.68
CA CYS A 10 -24.44 -26.30 -33.59
C CYS A 10 -25.39 -25.21 -33.08
N CYS A 11 -25.68 -25.27 -31.80
CA CYS A 11 -26.50 -24.29 -31.10
C CYS A 11 -25.62 -23.38 -30.26
N THR A 12 -25.69 -22.06 -30.47
CA THR A 12 -25.02 -21.07 -29.61
C THR A 12 -26.06 -20.41 -28.71
N TYR A 13 -25.79 -20.34 -27.41
CA TYR A 13 -26.70 -19.78 -26.40
C TYR A 13 -26.37 -18.32 -26.05
N PRO A 14 -27.29 -17.60 -25.38
CA PRO A 14 -27.07 -16.20 -24.96
C PRO A 14 -25.87 -15.98 -24.04
N ASP A 15 -25.40 -17.02 -23.34
CA ASP A 15 -24.21 -16.98 -22.48
C ASP A 15 -22.90 -17.25 -23.25
N GLY A 16 -22.98 -17.45 -24.57
CA GLY A 16 -21.84 -17.77 -25.44
C GLY A 16 -21.45 -19.25 -25.43
N SER A 17 -22.13 -20.11 -24.67
CA SER A 17 -21.89 -21.56 -24.73
C SER A 17 -22.41 -22.16 -26.03
N THR A 18 -21.76 -23.23 -26.48
CA THR A 18 -22.13 -23.93 -27.73
C THR A 18 -22.36 -25.41 -27.48
N GLU A 19 -23.43 -25.98 -28.03
CA GLU A 19 -23.76 -27.40 -27.89
C GLU A 19 -24.14 -28.03 -29.25
N SER A 20 -23.64 -29.23 -29.51
CA SER A 20 -23.89 -29.97 -30.75
C SER A 20 -25.03 -30.96 -30.59
N TYR A 21 -25.99 -30.92 -31.50
CA TYR A 21 -27.12 -31.85 -31.52
C TYR A 21 -27.10 -32.72 -32.77
N SER A 22 -27.54 -33.97 -32.66
CA SER A 22 -27.57 -34.93 -33.79
C SER A 22 -28.50 -34.49 -34.93
N ASN A 23 -29.52 -33.68 -34.63
CA ASN A 23 -30.32 -32.94 -35.59
C ASN A 23 -31.07 -31.78 -34.92
N SER A 24 -31.65 -30.90 -35.75
CA SER A 24 -32.41 -29.73 -35.30
C SER A 24 -33.63 -30.06 -34.43
N CYS A 25 -34.30 -31.21 -34.65
CA CYS A 25 -35.41 -31.62 -33.81
C CYS A 25 -34.95 -31.94 -32.38
N VAL A 26 -33.83 -32.65 -32.24
CA VAL A 26 -33.26 -32.97 -30.92
C VAL A 26 -32.86 -31.67 -30.19
N ALA A 27 -32.24 -30.72 -30.89
CA ALA A 27 -31.94 -29.39 -30.34
C ALA A 27 -33.19 -28.65 -29.84
N SER A 28 -34.26 -28.62 -30.64
CA SER A 28 -35.51 -27.94 -30.25
C SER A 28 -36.20 -28.59 -29.05
N VAL A 29 -36.13 -29.92 -28.92
CA VAL A 29 -36.70 -30.64 -27.76
C VAL A 29 -35.93 -30.30 -26.49
N ASP A 30 -34.59 -30.34 -26.54
CA ASP A 30 -33.74 -30.03 -25.38
C ASP A 30 -33.92 -28.58 -24.91
N ASN A 31 -33.93 -27.62 -25.85
CA ASN A 31 -34.17 -26.20 -25.57
C ASN A 31 -35.54 -25.97 -24.90
N CYS A 32 -36.59 -26.62 -25.40
CA CYS A 32 -37.92 -26.55 -24.81
C CYS A 32 -37.94 -27.11 -23.36
N GLN A 33 -37.22 -28.21 -23.10
CA GLN A 33 -37.11 -28.77 -21.75
C GLN A 33 -36.34 -27.87 -20.79
N ARG A 34 -35.29 -27.21 -21.29
CA ARG A 34 -34.43 -26.30 -20.51
C ARG A 34 -35.03 -24.90 -20.34
N GLY A 35 -36.10 -24.57 -21.05
CA GLY A 35 -36.69 -23.22 -21.05
C GLY A 35 -35.77 -22.16 -21.65
N THR A 36 -34.88 -22.57 -22.57
CA THR A 36 -33.91 -21.70 -23.26
C THR A 36 -34.10 -21.81 -24.77
N ASN A 37 -33.47 -20.92 -25.53
CA ASN A 37 -33.38 -21.00 -26.99
C ASN A 37 -31.95 -20.66 -27.44
N CYS A 38 -31.51 -21.27 -28.53
CA CYS A 38 -30.27 -20.89 -29.19
C CYS A 38 -30.46 -19.54 -29.88
N ASP A 39 -29.48 -18.65 -29.77
CA ASP A 39 -29.42 -17.39 -30.54
C ASP A 39 -29.11 -17.67 -32.01
N THR A 40 -28.23 -18.65 -32.26
CA THR A 40 -27.89 -19.10 -33.60
C THR A 40 -27.90 -20.63 -33.68
N VAL A 41 -28.31 -21.14 -34.85
CA VAL A 41 -28.27 -22.56 -35.19
C VAL A 41 -27.54 -22.69 -36.52
N GLU A 42 -26.33 -23.24 -36.50
CA GLU A 42 -25.54 -23.48 -37.69
C GLU A 42 -25.53 -24.97 -38.09
N PRO A 43 -25.51 -25.30 -39.40
CA PRO A 43 -25.32 -26.68 -39.84
C PRO A 43 -23.94 -27.22 -39.45
N GLY A 44 -23.88 -28.45 -38.93
CA GLY A 44 -22.64 -29.10 -38.49
C GLY A 44 -22.51 -29.20 -36.96
N ASN A 45 -21.42 -29.78 -36.48
CA ASN A 45 -21.09 -29.77 -35.05
C ASN A 45 -20.46 -28.42 -34.67
N CYS A 46 -20.58 -28.05 -33.41
CA CYS A 46 -19.86 -26.89 -32.88
C CYS A 46 -18.35 -27.09 -32.96
N PRO A 47 -17.58 -26.01 -33.21
CA PRO A 47 -16.13 -26.07 -33.15
C PRO A 47 -15.71 -26.54 -31.75
N ALA A 48 -14.82 -27.55 -31.69
CA ALA A 48 -14.27 -28.02 -30.43
C ALA A 48 -13.54 -26.84 -29.75
N THR A 49 -13.91 -26.54 -28.52
CA THR A 49 -13.27 -25.50 -27.70
C THR A 49 -11.94 -25.96 -27.10
N GLU A 50 -11.53 -27.21 -27.32
CA GLU A 50 -10.24 -27.69 -26.84
C GLU A 50 -9.11 -27.32 -27.81
N PRO A 51 -8.02 -26.69 -27.33
CA PRO A 51 -6.84 -26.49 -28.15
C PRO A 51 -6.36 -27.86 -28.66
N GLN A 52 -6.25 -28.00 -29.98
CA GLN A 52 -5.72 -29.21 -30.61
C GLN A 52 -4.21 -29.27 -30.36
N CYS A 53 -3.84 -29.71 -29.15
CA CYS A 53 -2.46 -29.98 -28.81
C CYS A 53 -2.02 -31.23 -29.58
N GLY A 54 -0.97 -31.11 -30.40
CA GLY A 54 -0.46 -32.25 -31.17
C GLY A 54 -0.24 -33.46 -30.26
N GLU A 55 -0.71 -34.65 -30.62
CA GLU A 55 -0.63 -35.81 -29.72
C GLU A 55 0.54 -36.76 -30.04
N ILE A 56 1.24 -36.51 -31.16
CA ILE A 56 2.25 -37.44 -31.68
C ILE A 56 3.63 -36.78 -31.58
N CYS A 57 4.44 -37.30 -30.67
CA CYS A 57 5.87 -36.98 -30.57
C CYS A 57 6.71 -38.20 -30.98
N THR A 58 7.91 -37.94 -31.48
CA THR A 58 8.93 -38.97 -31.71
C THR A 58 9.43 -39.49 -30.36
N TYR A 59 9.78 -40.78 -30.29
CA TYR A 59 10.43 -41.36 -29.10
C TYR A 59 11.92 -41.00 -28.99
N GLU A 60 12.35 -39.89 -29.62
CA GLU A 60 13.74 -39.46 -29.52
C GLU A 60 13.98 -38.88 -28.12
N TYR A 61 15.09 -39.30 -27.51
CA TYR A 61 15.50 -38.77 -26.22
C TYR A 61 16.57 -37.71 -26.43
N LYS A 62 16.11 -36.46 -26.49
CA LYS A 62 16.91 -35.21 -26.52
C LYS A 62 16.31 -34.30 -25.46
N PRO A 63 16.65 -34.55 -24.18
CA PRO A 63 15.90 -33.98 -23.08
C PRO A 63 15.95 -32.45 -23.13
N VAL A 64 14.86 -31.84 -22.67
CA VAL A 64 14.77 -30.39 -22.50
C VAL A 64 14.26 -30.07 -21.10
N CYS A 65 14.80 -29.02 -20.50
CA CYS A 65 14.31 -28.49 -19.25
C CYS A 65 13.36 -27.34 -19.52
N CYS A 66 12.12 -27.47 -19.05
CA CYS A 66 11.13 -26.41 -19.14
C CYS A 66 10.88 -25.76 -17.78
N THR A 67 11.04 -24.44 -17.69
CA THR A 67 10.64 -23.65 -16.51
C THR A 67 9.33 -22.93 -16.77
N TYR A 68 8.36 -23.09 -15.86
CA TYR A 68 7.03 -22.46 -15.94
C TYR A 68 6.97 -21.10 -15.21
N PRO A 69 5.92 -20.29 -15.44
CA PRO A 69 5.77 -18.98 -14.78
C PRO A 69 5.71 -19.02 -13.25
N ASP A 70 5.38 -20.17 -12.66
CA ASP A 70 5.37 -20.40 -11.21
C ASP A 70 6.74 -20.79 -10.63
N GLY A 71 7.78 -20.85 -11.47
CA GLY A 71 9.13 -21.26 -11.10
C GLY A 71 9.34 -22.77 -11.06
N SER A 72 8.34 -23.59 -11.36
CA SER A 72 8.51 -25.04 -11.43
C SER A 72 9.28 -25.46 -12.69
N THR A 73 10.12 -26.48 -12.56
CA THR A 73 10.93 -27.02 -13.66
C THR A 73 10.56 -28.47 -13.94
N VAL A 74 10.39 -28.84 -15.22
CA VAL A 74 10.07 -30.21 -15.64
C VAL A 74 10.95 -30.63 -16.80
N THR A 75 11.59 -31.80 -16.68
CA THR A 75 12.33 -32.45 -17.77
C THR A 75 11.35 -33.17 -18.69
N TYR A 76 11.41 -32.90 -19.99
CA TYR A 76 10.71 -33.65 -21.03
C TYR A 76 11.69 -34.44 -21.89
N SER A 77 11.26 -35.57 -22.45
CA SER A 77 12.12 -36.43 -23.28
C SER A 77 12.63 -35.71 -24.53
N ASN A 78 11.84 -34.75 -25.02
CA ASN A 78 12.15 -33.86 -26.14
C ASN A 78 11.25 -32.61 -26.13
N SER A 79 11.57 -31.66 -27.01
CA SER A 79 10.84 -30.39 -27.16
C SER A 79 9.40 -30.54 -27.64
N CYS A 80 9.07 -31.63 -28.36
CA CYS A 80 7.69 -31.92 -28.74
C CYS A 80 6.86 -32.19 -27.49
N GLU A 81 7.30 -33.09 -26.62
CA GLU A 81 6.57 -33.41 -25.37
C GLU A 81 6.36 -32.18 -24.48
N ALA A 82 7.38 -31.31 -24.36
CA ALA A 82 7.28 -30.04 -23.63
C ALA A 82 6.20 -29.10 -24.21
N SER A 83 6.12 -29.03 -25.55
CA SER A 83 5.16 -28.19 -26.27
C SER A 83 3.73 -28.71 -26.11
N VAL A 84 3.55 -30.04 -26.18
CA VAL A 84 2.26 -30.69 -25.99
C VAL A 84 1.73 -30.47 -24.58
N ASP A 85 2.59 -30.63 -23.57
CA ASP A 85 2.20 -30.41 -22.18
C ASP A 85 1.87 -28.94 -21.90
N SER A 86 2.68 -27.99 -22.42
CA SER A 86 2.40 -26.56 -22.34
C SER A 86 1.02 -26.21 -22.91
N CYS A 87 0.73 -26.73 -24.11
CA CYS A 87 -0.57 -26.57 -24.75
C CYS A 87 -1.72 -27.14 -23.90
N LYS A 88 -1.57 -28.35 -23.36
CA LYS A 88 -2.58 -28.99 -22.49
C LYS A 88 -2.82 -28.22 -21.20
N ARG A 89 -1.77 -27.62 -20.64
CA ARG A 89 -1.84 -26.78 -19.44
C ARG A 89 -2.41 -25.39 -19.70
N GLY A 90 -2.56 -24.97 -20.95
CA GLY A 90 -2.94 -23.60 -21.30
C GLY A 90 -1.91 -22.56 -20.86
N THR A 91 -0.65 -22.97 -20.71
CA THR A 91 0.47 -22.11 -20.32
C THR A 91 1.62 -22.29 -21.30
N SER A 92 2.69 -21.52 -21.13
CA SER A 92 3.90 -21.66 -21.95
C SER A 92 5.11 -21.79 -21.07
N CYS A 93 6.03 -22.64 -21.53
CA CYS A 93 7.37 -22.70 -21.03
C CYS A 93 8.03 -21.32 -21.12
N THR A 94 8.49 -20.78 -19.99
CA THR A 94 9.18 -19.48 -19.92
C THR A 94 10.62 -19.61 -20.42
N THR A 95 11.31 -20.68 -20.01
CA THR A 95 12.63 -21.04 -20.53
C THR A 95 12.63 -22.51 -20.93
N LEU A 96 13.14 -22.79 -22.12
CA LEU A 96 13.35 -24.15 -22.63
C LEU A 96 14.84 -24.32 -22.91
N GLU A 97 15.52 -25.06 -22.05
CA GLU A 97 16.96 -25.32 -22.16
C GLU A 97 17.22 -26.74 -22.64
N ASP A 98 18.30 -26.93 -23.42
CA ASP A 98 18.75 -28.26 -23.81
C ASP A 98 19.32 -29.00 -22.60
N GLY A 99 18.95 -30.27 -22.43
CA GLY A 99 19.35 -31.11 -21.31
C GLY A 99 18.22 -31.38 -20.32
N GLU A 100 18.47 -32.24 -19.34
CA GLU A 100 17.53 -32.45 -18.24
C GLU A 100 17.52 -31.24 -17.30
N CYS A 101 16.39 -30.98 -16.64
CA CYS A 101 16.37 -29.99 -15.56
C CYS A 101 17.38 -30.36 -14.48
N PRO A 102 18.05 -29.37 -13.87
CA PRO A 102 18.89 -29.60 -12.72
C PRO A 102 18.11 -30.39 -11.67
N THR A 103 18.48 -31.64 -11.45
CA THR A 103 17.97 -32.36 -10.30
C THR A 103 18.62 -31.72 -9.07
N ALA A 104 17.82 -31.45 -8.04
CA ALA A 104 18.36 -31.13 -6.72
C ALA A 104 19.23 -32.33 -6.30
N GLY A 105 20.55 -32.21 -6.50
CA GLY A 105 21.47 -33.35 -6.49
C GLY A 105 22.53 -33.37 -7.60
N THR A 106 22.57 -32.39 -8.50
CA THR A 106 23.77 -32.13 -9.32
C THR A 106 24.94 -31.88 -8.37
N GLU A 107 26.08 -32.59 -8.53
CA GLU A 107 27.23 -32.53 -7.62
C GLU A 107 27.62 -31.08 -7.31
N CYS A 108 27.12 -30.55 -6.18
CA CYS A 108 27.49 -29.23 -5.72
C CYS A 108 28.96 -29.30 -5.33
N ASN A 109 29.76 -28.36 -5.84
CA ASN A 109 31.16 -28.26 -5.44
C ASN A 109 31.21 -28.07 -3.91
N ASP A 110 31.68 -29.05 -3.16
CA ASP A 110 31.77 -28.94 -1.69
C ASP A 110 33.06 -28.23 -1.23
N ALA A 111 33.93 -27.83 -2.16
CA ALA A 111 35.19 -27.18 -1.87
C ALA A 111 35.17 -25.70 -2.24
N CYS A 112 35.27 -24.85 -1.21
CA CYS A 112 35.52 -23.42 -1.36
C CYS A 112 36.88 -23.04 -0.77
N PRO A 113 37.55 -22.00 -1.30
CA PRO A 113 38.75 -21.47 -0.67
C PRO A 113 38.38 -20.82 0.67
N PHE A 114 39.34 -20.81 1.62
CA PHE A 114 39.16 -20.25 2.96
C PHE A 114 39.31 -18.72 3.01
N ASN A 115 39.16 -18.02 1.88
CA ASN A 115 39.18 -16.56 1.85
C ASN A 115 37.86 -16.02 2.41
N TYR A 116 37.97 -15.04 3.31
CA TYR A 116 36.83 -14.31 3.82
C TYR A 116 36.67 -13.01 3.01
N GLU A 117 35.77 -13.05 2.04
CA GLU A 117 35.37 -11.97 1.15
C GLU A 117 33.83 -11.97 1.12
N PRO A 118 33.18 -11.52 2.21
CA PRO A 118 31.79 -11.82 2.46
C PRO A 118 30.87 -11.26 1.38
N VAL A 119 29.77 -11.95 1.13
CA VAL A 119 28.72 -11.51 0.20
C VAL A 119 27.34 -11.63 0.84
N CYS A 120 26.47 -10.68 0.54
CA CYS A 120 25.08 -10.75 0.92
C CYS A 120 24.26 -11.34 -0.20
N CYS A 121 23.63 -12.50 0.04
CA CYS A 121 22.80 -13.17 -0.95
C CYS A 121 21.32 -13.14 -0.57
N THR A 122 20.48 -12.71 -1.51
CA THR A 122 19.01 -12.66 -1.36
C THR A 122 18.35 -13.78 -2.16
N TYR A 123 17.50 -14.57 -1.50
CA TYR A 123 16.75 -15.67 -2.11
C TYR A 123 15.39 -15.21 -2.68
N PRO A 124 14.74 -16.02 -3.54
CA PRO A 124 13.44 -15.69 -4.12
C PRO A 124 12.31 -15.46 -3.09
N ASP A 125 12.45 -16.02 -1.88
CA ASP A 125 11.52 -15.83 -0.76
C ASP A 125 11.75 -14.51 0.01
N GLY A 126 12.73 -13.71 -0.40
CA GLY A 126 13.10 -12.45 0.25
C GLY A 126 14.06 -12.60 1.43
N SER A 127 14.46 -13.82 1.80
CA SER A 127 15.45 -14.02 2.85
C SER A 127 16.85 -13.61 2.39
N THR A 128 17.64 -13.05 3.31
CA THR A 128 19.04 -12.65 3.07
C THR A 128 19.99 -13.45 3.96
N VAL A 129 21.12 -13.89 3.41
CA VAL A 129 22.13 -14.66 4.13
C VAL A 129 23.52 -14.15 3.76
N THR A 130 24.35 -13.91 4.77
CA THR A 130 25.78 -13.62 4.61
C THR A 130 26.54 -14.93 4.40
N TYR A 131 27.34 -15.00 3.34
CA TYR A 131 28.29 -16.08 3.12
C TYR A 131 29.72 -15.56 3.27
N GLY A 132 30.66 -16.42 3.69
CA GLY A 132 32.06 -16.04 3.85
C GLY A 132 32.74 -15.66 2.54
N ASN A 133 32.22 -16.17 1.42
CA ASN A 133 32.57 -15.76 0.06
C ASN A 133 31.49 -16.18 -0.95
N SER A 134 31.64 -15.73 -2.20
CA SER A 134 30.73 -16.05 -3.30
C SER A 134 30.69 -17.54 -3.67
N CYS A 135 31.77 -18.29 -3.42
CA CYS A 135 31.76 -19.74 -3.61
C CYS A 135 30.77 -20.38 -2.63
N GLU A 136 30.86 -20.08 -1.33
CA GLU A 136 29.96 -20.63 -0.32
C GLU A 136 28.48 -20.33 -0.63
N ALA A 137 28.17 -19.12 -1.09
CA ALA A 137 26.82 -18.74 -1.53
C ALA A 137 26.31 -19.60 -2.70
N SER A 138 27.20 -19.87 -3.66
CA SER A 138 26.90 -20.69 -4.84
C SER A 138 26.67 -22.16 -4.47
N VAL A 139 27.46 -22.68 -3.52
CA VAL A 139 27.31 -24.06 -3.02
C VAL A 139 25.99 -24.25 -2.30
N ASP A 140 25.62 -23.30 -1.42
CA ASP A 140 24.34 -23.37 -0.71
C ASP A 140 23.15 -23.23 -1.67
N SER A 141 23.23 -22.30 -2.64
CA SER A 141 22.23 -22.17 -3.71
C SER A 141 22.04 -23.50 -4.47
N CYS A 142 23.15 -24.12 -4.90
CA CYS A 142 23.14 -25.42 -5.54
C CYS A 142 22.47 -26.49 -4.65
N LYS A 143 22.85 -26.58 -3.37
CA LYS A 143 22.30 -27.56 -2.42
C LYS A 143 20.81 -27.37 -2.18
N ARG A 144 20.35 -26.11 -2.17
CA ARG A 144 18.94 -25.74 -2.04
C ARG A 144 18.13 -25.94 -3.32
N GLY A 145 18.78 -26.20 -4.46
CA GLY A 145 18.10 -26.27 -5.75
C GLY A 145 17.48 -24.93 -6.16
N THR A 146 18.08 -23.82 -5.73
CA THR A 146 17.62 -22.46 -6.02
C THR A 146 18.82 -21.58 -6.41
N SER A 147 18.56 -20.32 -6.73
CA SER A 147 19.62 -19.32 -6.92
C SER A 147 19.35 -18.14 -6.01
N CYS A 148 20.40 -17.65 -5.35
CA CYS A 148 20.36 -16.38 -4.65
C CYS A 148 21.06 -15.31 -5.50
N THR A 149 20.60 -14.07 -5.38
CA THR A 149 21.22 -12.91 -6.03
C THR A 149 22.14 -12.24 -5.03
N ILE A 150 23.43 -12.07 -5.37
CA ILE A 150 24.34 -11.27 -4.55
C ILE A 150 23.94 -9.80 -4.72
N VAL A 151 23.42 -9.19 -3.66
CA VAL A 151 22.94 -7.81 -3.67
C VAL A 151 24.01 -6.81 -3.25
N GLU A 152 25.01 -7.26 -2.48
CA GLU A 152 26.07 -6.42 -1.94
C GLU A 152 27.36 -7.22 -1.74
N GLU A 153 28.51 -6.60 -2.01
CA GLU A 153 29.82 -7.07 -1.56
C GLU A 153 29.99 -6.66 -0.09
N GLY A 154 30.11 -7.63 0.80
CA GLY A 154 30.04 -7.42 2.25
C GLY A 154 29.05 -8.38 2.92
N GLU A 155 28.99 -8.32 4.24
CA GLU A 155 27.94 -9.02 4.97
C GLU A 155 26.58 -8.40 4.68
N CYS A 156 25.51 -9.18 4.75
CA CYS A 156 24.17 -8.61 4.70
C CYS A 156 24.03 -7.57 5.80
N SER A 157 23.70 -6.34 5.40
CA SER A 157 23.24 -5.33 6.33
C SER A 157 22.04 -5.90 7.07
N THR A 158 22.26 -6.36 8.30
CA THR A 158 21.17 -6.38 9.27
C THR A 158 20.79 -4.92 9.37
N THR A 159 19.65 -4.55 8.79
CA THR A 159 18.99 -3.27 9.08
C THR A 159 18.50 -3.26 10.54
N GLU A 160 19.40 -3.55 11.48
CA GLU A 160 19.37 -2.97 12.80
C GLU A 160 19.76 -1.51 12.55
N PRO A 161 18.85 -0.54 12.73
CA PRO A 161 19.22 0.84 12.61
C PRO A 161 20.39 1.10 13.56
N GLN A 162 21.49 1.68 13.06
CA GLN A 162 22.62 2.09 13.88
C GLN A 162 22.16 3.23 14.78
N CYS A 163 21.54 2.88 15.90
CA CYS A 163 21.09 3.82 16.90
C CYS A 163 22.29 4.35 17.66
N ASN A 164 22.26 5.63 18.00
CA ASN A 164 23.26 6.17 18.91
C ASN A 164 23.12 5.46 20.26
N ASP A 165 24.22 5.01 20.88
CA ASP A 165 24.17 4.31 22.17
C ASP A 165 24.63 5.19 23.34
N VAL A 166 25.05 6.43 23.06
CA VAL A 166 25.59 7.35 24.07
C VAL A 166 24.75 8.61 24.14
N CYS A 167 24.13 8.83 25.30
CA CYS A 167 23.42 10.07 25.62
C CYS A 167 24.07 10.78 26.82
N PRO A 168 24.04 12.12 26.86
CA PRO A 168 24.43 12.84 28.07
C PRO A 168 23.45 12.54 29.21
N PHE A 169 23.93 12.59 30.46
CA PHE A 169 23.14 12.33 31.67
C PHE A 169 22.35 13.57 32.16
N ASN A 170 22.10 14.55 31.31
CA ASN A 170 21.27 15.71 31.63
C ASN A 170 19.79 15.31 31.69
N TYR A 171 19.07 15.88 32.66
CA TYR A 171 17.63 15.75 32.75
C TYR A 171 16.98 17.00 32.15
N GLU A 172 16.60 16.92 30.89
CA GLU A 172 15.87 17.93 30.12
C GLU A 172 14.71 17.23 29.43
N PRO A 173 13.63 16.90 30.17
CA PRO A 173 12.67 15.91 29.73
C PRO A 173 11.96 16.33 28.45
N VAL A 174 11.56 15.35 27.66
CA VAL A 174 10.73 15.55 26.47
C VAL A 174 9.55 14.59 26.48
N CYS A 175 8.38 15.09 26.09
CA CYS A 175 7.19 14.30 25.88
C CYS A 175 7.07 13.96 24.39
N CYS A 176 7.16 12.67 24.09
CA CYS A 176 6.95 12.12 22.75
C CYS A 176 5.51 11.65 22.61
N THR A 177 4.81 12.14 21.60
CA THR A 177 3.47 11.64 21.21
C THR A 177 3.59 10.77 19.96
N TYR A 178 2.95 9.60 19.97
CA TYR A 178 2.94 8.64 18.89
C TYR A 178 1.66 8.75 18.04
N ALA A 179 1.68 8.13 16.86
CA ALA A 179 0.55 8.13 15.93
C ALA A 179 -0.73 7.50 16.49
N ASP A 180 -0.63 6.63 17.49
CA ASP A 180 -1.77 6.04 18.19
C ASP A 180 -2.32 6.92 19.34
N GLY A 181 -1.75 8.11 19.52
CA GLY A 181 -2.09 9.06 20.58
C GLY A 181 -1.48 8.72 21.94
N SER A 182 -0.69 7.65 22.05
CA SER A 182 0.06 7.36 23.27
C SER A 182 1.20 8.34 23.47
N THR A 183 1.57 8.57 24.73
CA THR A 183 2.64 9.49 25.10
C THR A 183 3.68 8.82 26.00
N LYS A 184 4.95 9.21 25.87
CA LYS A 184 6.05 8.73 26.71
C LYS A 184 7.03 9.86 27.02
N THR A 185 7.35 10.01 28.31
CA THR A 185 8.40 10.91 28.80
C THR A 185 9.76 10.27 28.64
N TYR A 186 10.71 11.02 28.08
CA TYR A 186 12.12 10.69 28.03
C TYR A 186 12.93 11.69 28.85
N GLY A 187 14.06 11.26 29.41
CA GLY A 187 14.91 12.12 30.24
C GLY A 187 15.58 13.25 29.46
N ASN A 188 15.79 13.06 28.16
CA ASN A 188 16.18 14.07 27.18
C ASN A 188 15.87 13.61 25.74
N ASP A 189 16.03 14.52 24.78
CA ASP A 189 15.85 14.31 23.33
C ASP A 189 16.73 13.17 22.77
N CYS A 190 17.96 13.05 23.27
CA CYS A 190 18.85 11.95 22.89
C CYS A 190 18.24 10.60 23.29
N THR A 191 17.85 10.43 24.57
CA THR A 191 17.27 9.16 25.04
C THR A 191 15.97 8.81 24.31
N ALA A 192 15.17 9.81 23.91
CA ALA A 192 14.00 9.61 23.06
C ALA A 192 14.40 9.08 21.67
N SER A 193 15.41 9.69 21.05
CA SER A 193 15.87 9.30 19.71
C SER A 193 16.41 7.87 19.68
N VAL A 194 17.18 7.48 20.70
CA VAL A 194 17.76 6.13 20.82
C VAL A 194 16.68 5.07 20.99
N ASP A 195 15.76 5.25 21.94
CA ASP A 195 14.69 4.28 22.21
C ASP A 195 13.77 4.12 20.99
N ASN A 196 13.41 5.22 20.33
CA ASN A 196 12.59 5.18 19.12
C ASN A 196 13.30 4.48 17.96
N CYS A 197 14.58 4.77 17.76
CA CYS A 197 15.40 4.09 16.78
C CYS A 197 15.45 2.58 17.03
N GLN A 198 15.73 2.15 18.27
CA GLN A 198 15.84 0.73 18.64
C GLN A 198 14.50 -0.01 18.50
N ARG A 199 13.38 0.69 18.71
CA ARG A 199 12.03 0.11 18.59
C ARG A 199 11.44 0.20 17.17
N GLY A 200 12.12 0.86 16.25
CA GLY A 200 11.57 1.16 14.92
C GLY A 200 10.31 2.05 14.98
N THR A 201 10.18 2.88 16.03
CA THR A 201 9.07 3.83 16.20
C THR A 201 9.53 5.27 15.91
N SER A 202 8.58 6.19 15.77
CA SER A 202 8.88 7.62 15.63
C SER A 202 7.90 8.47 16.44
N CYS A 203 8.40 9.53 17.05
CA CYS A 203 7.55 10.56 17.65
C CYS A 203 6.92 11.40 16.53
N GLU A 204 5.59 11.56 16.54
CA GLU A 204 4.93 12.55 15.69
C GLU A 204 5.20 13.96 16.21
N THR A 205 5.17 14.13 17.52
CA THR A 205 5.51 15.39 18.19
C THR A 205 6.42 15.12 19.38
N MET A 206 7.37 16.03 19.60
CA MET A 206 8.25 16.03 20.75
C MET A 206 8.21 17.42 21.38
N VAL A 207 7.69 17.51 22.60
CA VAL A 207 7.51 18.76 23.33
C VAL A 207 8.43 18.77 24.55
N PRO A 208 9.14 19.87 24.87
CA PRO A 208 9.89 19.98 26.11
C PRO A 208 8.99 19.80 27.34
N GLY A 209 9.46 19.07 28.35
CA GLY A 209 8.71 18.71 29.55
C GLY A 209 8.32 17.24 29.60
N GLU A 210 7.77 16.81 30.74
CA GLU A 210 7.22 15.46 30.88
C GLU A 210 5.82 15.36 30.25
N CYS A 211 5.42 14.16 29.85
CA CYS A 211 4.05 13.92 29.44
C CYS A 211 3.09 14.02 30.63
N THR A 212 2.15 14.96 30.56
CA THR A 212 1.05 15.07 31.51
C THR A 212 -0.21 14.50 30.89
N THR A 213 -0.92 13.64 31.62
CA THR A 213 -2.26 13.15 31.23
C THR A 213 -3.35 14.20 31.42
N GLU A 214 -2.97 15.34 31.96
CA GLU A 214 -3.78 16.53 32.05
C GLU A 214 -3.23 17.49 31.00
N ALA A 215 -4.06 17.81 30.01
CA ALA A 215 -3.92 19.06 29.30
C ALA A 215 -4.16 20.17 30.33
N GLU A 216 -3.17 20.43 31.18
CA GLU A 216 -3.14 21.68 31.92
C GLU A 216 -3.00 22.77 30.85
N PRO A 217 -3.95 23.72 30.75
CA PRO A 217 -3.74 24.90 29.94
C PRO A 217 -2.44 25.53 30.41
N GLU A 218 -1.60 25.91 29.44
CA GLU A 218 -0.27 26.45 29.67
C GLU A 218 -0.23 27.39 30.88
N ASP A 219 0.81 27.18 31.69
CA ASP A 219 1.14 27.90 32.91
C ASP A 219 0.72 29.39 32.85
N PRO A 220 -0.14 29.89 33.76
CA PRO A 220 -0.64 31.27 33.82
C PRO A 220 0.41 32.38 34.03
N ALA A 221 1.70 32.10 33.90
CA ALA A 221 2.78 32.92 34.44
C ALA A 221 3.46 33.86 33.43
N MET A 222 2.98 34.00 32.19
CA MET A 222 3.57 34.94 31.20
C MET A 222 2.62 36.06 30.74
N CYS A 223 1.67 36.50 31.57
CA CYS A 223 0.99 37.76 31.27
C CYS A 223 1.97 38.93 31.34
N PRO A 224 2.04 39.81 30.33
CA PRO A 224 2.96 40.94 30.32
C PRO A 224 2.79 41.80 31.58
N GLN A 225 3.83 41.92 32.40
CA GLN A 225 3.87 42.80 33.57
C GLN A 225 4.23 44.22 33.13
N ILE A 226 3.49 44.76 32.15
CA ILE A 226 3.71 46.09 31.59
C ILE A 226 2.68 47.05 32.15
N ALA A 227 3.13 48.27 32.47
CA ALA A 227 2.23 49.38 32.75
C ALA A 227 1.76 49.95 31.40
N CYS A 228 0.46 49.92 31.16
CA CYS A 228 -0.13 50.55 29.99
C CYS A 228 -0.16 52.07 30.15
N THR A 229 -0.04 52.78 29.04
CA THR A 229 -0.19 54.24 29.01
C THR A 229 -1.64 54.62 29.30
N GLU A 230 -1.88 55.76 29.97
CA GLU A 230 -3.24 56.31 30.18
C GLU A 230 -3.86 56.92 28.92
N GLN A 231 -3.30 56.64 27.74
CA GLN A 231 -3.87 57.06 26.46
C GLN A 231 -5.16 56.29 26.22
N TYR A 232 -6.26 57.03 26.03
CA TYR A 232 -7.58 56.48 25.78
C TYR A 232 -7.83 56.32 24.28
N ASP A 233 -7.60 55.11 23.78
CA ASP A 233 -7.86 54.67 22.41
C ASP A 233 -8.68 53.37 22.48
N PRO A 234 -9.99 53.46 22.78
CA PRO A 234 -10.76 52.34 23.27
C PRO A 234 -10.91 51.22 22.24
N ILE A 235 -10.94 49.98 22.71
CA ILE A 235 -11.28 48.82 21.90
C ILE A 235 -12.37 47.99 22.55
N CYS A 236 -13.29 47.49 21.75
CA CYS A 236 -14.31 46.54 22.19
C CYS A 236 -13.86 45.11 21.89
N CYS A 237 -13.88 44.26 22.91
CA CYS A 237 -13.62 42.82 22.79
C CYS A 237 -14.93 42.03 22.82
N TYR A 238 -15.06 41.06 21.91
CA TYR A 238 -16.16 40.10 21.87
C TYR A 238 -15.69 38.72 22.34
N TYR A 239 -16.44 38.10 23.26
CA TYR A 239 -16.11 36.79 23.83
C TYR A 239 -17.05 35.70 23.32
N ALA A 240 -16.60 34.45 23.41
CA ALA A 240 -17.34 33.26 22.97
C ALA A 240 -18.72 33.11 23.65
N ASP A 241 -18.87 33.61 24.88
CA ASP A 241 -20.12 33.57 25.65
C ASP A 241 -21.14 34.65 25.23
N GLY A 242 -20.80 35.44 24.20
CA GLY A 242 -21.62 36.54 23.68
C GLY A 242 -21.52 37.83 24.49
N THR A 243 -20.70 37.87 25.54
CA THR A 243 -20.44 39.12 26.28
C THR A 243 -19.44 40.00 25.53
N THR A 244 -19.44 41.28 25.87
CA THR A 244 -18.50 42.26 25.32
C THR A 244 -17.90 43.11 26.43
N ARG A 245 -16.69 43.62 26.21
CA ARG A 245 -16.00 44.52 27.15
C ARG A 245 -15.18 45.57 26.43
N THR A 246 -15.36 46.83 26.83
CA THR A 246 -14.52 47.95 26.41
C THR A 246 -13.25 47.99 27.26
N PHE A 247 -12.11 48.17 26.61
CA PHE A 247 -10.81 48.45 27.24
C PHE A 247 -10.34 49.84 26.83
N GLY A 248 -9.63 50.56 27.72
CA GLY A 248 -9.19 51.93 27.45
C GLY A 248 -8.16 52.02 26.34
N ASN A 249 -7.41 50.94 26.10
CA ASN A 249 -6.56 50.75 24.93
C ASN A 249 -6.25 49.26 24.70
N SER A 250 -5.56 48.96 23.60
CA SER A 250 -5.15 47.61 23.23
C SER A 250 -4.22 46.94 24.25
N CYS A 251 -3.34 47.72 24.89
CA CYS A 251 -2.46 47.21 25.95
C CYS A 251 -3.25 46.69 27.15
N GLU A 252 -4.22 47.48 27.63
CA GLU A 252 -5.09 47.08 28.75
C GLU A 252 -5.89 45.82 28.42
N ALA A 253 -6.40 45.72 27.19
CA ALA A 253 -7.11 44.53 26.73
C ALA A 253 -6.22 43.29 26.75
N SER A 254 -5.00 43.38 26.23
CA SER A 254 -4.07 42.25 26.21
C SER A 254 -3.67 41.79 27.62
N VAL A 255 -3.31 42.73 28.50
CA VAL A 255 -2.90 42.39 29.88
C VAL A 255 -4.07 41.81 30.68
N THR A 256 -5.24 42.47 30.64
CA THR A 256 -6.39 42.06 31.45
C THR A 256 -6.98 40.74 30.96
N ASN A 257 -7.12 40.53 29.65
CA ASN A 257 -7.63 39.27 29.11
C ASN A 257 -6.70 38.11 29.44
N CYS A 258 -5.38 38.34 29.39
CA CYS A 258 -4.41 37.34 29.83
C CYS A 258 -4.58 37.02 31.33
N GLN A 259 -4.64 38.03 32.20
CA GLN A 259 -4.78 37.84 33.65
C GLN A 259 -6.08 37.15 34.04
N GLU A 260 -7.18 37.49 33.37
CA GLU A 260 -8.51 36.90 33.61
C GLU A 260 -8.72 35.57 32.88
N LYS A 261 -7.72 35.09 32.12
CA LYS A 261 -7.81 33.88 31.28
C LYS A 261 -9.01 33.92 30.32
N LYS A 262 -9.27 35.09 29.74
CA LYS A 262 -10.31 35.28 28.73
C LYS A 262 -9.68 35.42 27.35
N THR A 263 -10.28 34.78 26.37
CA THR A 263 -9.88 34.92 24.96
C THR A 263 -10.86 35.84 24.25
N CYS A 264 -10.37 37.00 23.80
CA CYS A 264 -11.12 37.92 22.96
C CYS A 264 -11.13 37.39 21.53
N GLU A 265 -12.27 36.92 21.03
CA GLU A 265 -12.39 36.28 19.71
C GLU A 265 -12.28 37.28 18.56
N SER A 266 -12.76 38.50 18.80
CA SER A 266 -12.65 39.60 17.85
C SER A 266 -12.62 40.94 18.57
N THR A 267 -12.06 41.95 17.91
CA THR A 267 -11.99 43.33 18.42
C THR A 267 -12.54 44.32 17.41
N THR A 268 -13.06 45.44 17.90
CA THR A 268 -13.36 46.64 17.09
C THR A 268 -12.76 47.87 17.75
N GLU A 269 -12.35 48.85 16.94
CA GLU A 269 -11.99 50.18 17.45
C GLU A 269 -13.23 50.91 17.98
N GLY A 270 -13.10 51.60 19.11
CA GLY A 270 -14.20 52.26 19.81
C GLY A 270 -14.75 51.46 20.98
N GLU A 271 -15.69 52.05 21.71
CA GLU A 271 -16.36 51.39 22.83
C GLU A 271 -17.38 50.35 22.33
N CYS A 272 -17.63 49.33 23.15
CA CYS A 272 -18.70 48.38 22.87
C CYS A 272 -20.05 49.10 22.81
N GLY A 273 -20.71 49.03 21.65
CA GLY A 273 -22.02 49.65 21.41
C GLY A 273 -21.99 50.91 20.54
N ASP A 274 -20.81 51.45 20.22
CA ASP A 274 -20.70 52.63 19.34
C ASP A 274 -20.76 52.30 17.83
N THR A 275 -20.71 51.01 17.47
CA THR A 275 -20.91 50.58 16.08
C THR A 275 -22.39 50.35 15.79
N VAL A 276 -23.00 51.29 15.06
CA VAL A 276 -24.18 51.05 14.24
C VAL A 276 -23.93 49.85 13.30
N ASP A 277 -24.57 48.73 13.64
CA ASP A 277 -25.07 47.68 12.75
C ASP A 277 -24.09 47.08 11.72
N ALA A 278 -23.25 46.13 12.16
CA ALA A 278 -22.50 45.21 11.29
C ALA A 278 -22.90 43.74 11.49
N ARG A 279 -24.18 43.47 11.82
CA ARG A 279 -24.73 42.10 11.80
C ARG A 279 -26.10 42.03 11.13
N LYS A 280 -26.19 42.45 9.86
CA LYS A 280 -27.16 41.92 8.89
C LYS A 280 -26.62 42.00 7.46
N ALA A 281 -25.88 40.97 7.05
CA ALA A 281 -25.74 40.65 5.64
C ALA A 281 -26.21 39.21 5.44
N ASP A 282 -27.53 39.05 5.32
CA ASP A 282 -28.11 37.88 4.69
C ASP A 282 -29.39 38.26 3.93
N TYR A 283 -29.41 37.83 2.67
CA TYR A 283 -30.48 37.88 1.66
C TYR A 283 -30.88 39.23 1.06
N ILE A 284 -30.29 39.55 -0.10
CA ILE A 284 -31.06 40.10 -1.24
C ILE A 284 -30.74 39.28 -2.50
N THR A 285 -31.77 38.62 -2.98
CA THR A 285 -31.94 37.95 -4.27
C THR A 285 -31.44 38.79 -5.44
N LEU A 286 -30.63 38.18 -6.31
CA LEU A 286 -30.26 38.69 -7.63
C LEU A 286 -31.50 38.81 -8.53
N PRO A 287 -31.76 39.95 -9.19
CA PRO A 287 -32.61 39.98 -10.36
C PRO A 287 -31.82 39.50 -11.59
N ASN A 288 -32.39 38.50 -12.26
CA ASN A 288 -32.00 38.06 -13.60
C ASN A 288 -31.89 39.25 -14.56
N ILE A 289 -30.72 39.40 -15.18
CA ILE A 289 -30.54 40.23 -16.36
C ILE A 289 -30.29 39.30 -17.53
N TYR A 290 -31.32 39.04 -18.34
CA TYR A 290 -31.15 38.77 -19.77
C TYR A 290 -32.29 39.46 -20.53
N PRO A 291 -31.96 40.31 -21.53
CA PRO A 291 -32.93 40.77 -22.52
C PRO A 291 -33.05 39.71 -23.61
N GLU A 292 -34.22 39.52 -24.24
CA GLU A 292 -34.35 39.26 -25.69
C GLU A 292 -35.82 39.33 -26.16
N MET A 293 -36.01 40.15 -27.21
CA MET A 293 -36.75 39.85 -28.43
C MET A 293 -38.21 39.34 -28.37
N LYS A 294 -39.14 40.24 -28.71
CA LYS A 294 -40.02 40.09 -29.88
C LYS A 294 -40.59 41.44 -30.32
#